data_AF-A0A3R9YQB3-F1
#
_entry.id   AF-A0A3R9YQB3-F1
#
_cell.length_a   1.000
_cell.length_b   1.000
_cell.length_c   1.000
_cell.angle_alpha   90.00
_cell.angle_beta   90.00
_cell.angle_gamma   90.00
#
_symmetry.space_group_name_H-M   'P 1'
#
loop_
_entity.id
_entity.type
_entity.pdbx_description
1 polymer ?
#
loop_
_entity_poly.entity_id
_entity_poly.type
_entity_poly.pdbx_seq_one_letter_code
_entity_poly.pdbx_strand_id
1 'polypeptide(L)'
;MAGGFRVVGRTDRFKKDFARLDAQQQQAVLECIRDLALNPIPTVRRYHCVSNKRPKVYSLDVFPNHSYKMTIQIEGSDVTLRRVGTHKSIDGNP
;
A
#
# COMPACT_ATOMS: atom_id res chain seq x y z
N MET A 1 6.40 17.14 -15.64
CA MET A 1 7.15 16.24 -14.73
C MET A 1 6.14 15.45 -13.91
N ALA A 2 5.76 14.26 -14.37
CA ALA A 2 4.81 13.40 -13.64
C ALA A 2 5.59 12.62 -12.56
N GLY A 3 5.79 13.23 -11.40
CA GLY A 3 6.60 12.66 -10.31
C GLY A 3 5.83 11.71 -9.39
N GLY A 4 4.86 10.96 -9.91
CA GLY A 4 4.11 9.95 -9.16
C GLY A 4 4.76 8.57 -9.24
N PHE A 5 4.45 7.68 -8.30
CA PHE A 5 4.92 6.31 -8.35
C PHE A 5 4.17 5.49 -9.40
N ARG A 6 4.89 4.65 -10.16
CA ARG A 6 4.27 3.74 -11.14
C ARG A 6 4.06 2.37 -10.52
N VAL A 7 2.82 1.93 -10.40
CA VAL A 7 2.53 0.55 -9.98
C VAL A 7 2.90 -0.42 -11.10
N VAL A 8 3.94 -1.23 -10.88
CA VAL A 8 4.43 -2.22 -11.85
C VAL A 8 3.87 -3.62 -11.62
N GLY A 9 3.37 -3.91 -10.42
CA GLY A 9 2.87 -5.25 -10.11
C GLY A 9 2.22 -5.38 -8.74
N ARG A 10 1.60 -6.54 -8.53
CA ARG A 10 0.98 -6.96 -7.27
C ARG A 10 1.30 -8.42 -7.01
N THR A 11 1.72 -8.75 -5.79
CA THR A 11 2.04 -10.13 -5.42
C THR A 11 0.77 -10.98 -5.29
N ASP A 12 0.91 -12.31 -5.36
CA ASP A 12 -0.23 -13.21 -5.16
C ASP A 12 -0.81 -13.13 -3.74
N ARG A 13 0.01 -12.73 -2.77
CA ARG A 13 -0.48 -12.49 -1.41
C ARG A 13 -1.40 -11.28 -1.38
N PHE A 14 -1.00 -10.17 -2.01
CA PHE A 14 -1.87 -9.00 -2.18
C PHE A 14 -3.19 -9.36 -2.85
N LYS A 15 -3.17 -10.15 -3.93
CA LYS A 15 -4.40 -10.57 -4.62
C LYS A 15 -5.34 -11.35 -3.69
N LYS A 16 -4.79 -12.28 -2.91
CA LYS A 16 -5.57 -13.07 -1.93
C LYS A 16 -6.12 -12.19 -0.83
N ASP A 17 -5.32 -11.26 -0.31
CA ASP A 17 -5.78 -10.37 0.74
C ASP A 17 -6.86 -9.41 0.23
N PHE A 18 -6.66 -8.81 -0.94
CA PHE A 18 -7.63 -7.92 -1.59
C PHE A 18 -8.96 -8.63 -1.90
N ALA A 19 -8.90 -9.89 -2.36
CA ALA A 19 -10.10 -10.68 -2.63
C ALA A 19 -10.93 -11.01 -1.37
N ARG A 20 -10.33 -10.93 -0.18
CA ARG A 20 -11.02 -11.15 1.10
C ARG A 20 -11.67 -9.88 1.66
N LEU A 21 -11.36 -8.72 1.09
CA LEU A 21 -11.93 -7.44 1.48
C LEU A 21 -13.34 -7.29 0.92
N ASP A 22 -14.22 -6.62 1.66
CA ASP A 22 -15.53 -6.21 1.14
C ASP A 22 -15.42 -5.08 0.09
N ALA A 23 -16.51 -4.80 -0.60
CA ALA A 23 -16.52 -3.81 -1.70
C ALA A 23 -16.05 -2.41 -1.25
N GLN A 24 -16.39 -1.99 -0.03
CA GLN A 24 -15.99 -0.68 0.49
C GLN A 24 -14.48 -0.65 0.79
N GLN A 25 -13.95 -1.72 1.38
CA GLN A 25 -12.52 -1.89 1.61
C GLN A 25 -11.73 -1.98 0.31
N GLN A 26 -12.21 -2.74 -0.68
CA GLN A 26 -11.59 -2.81 -2.00
C GLN A 26 -11.52 -1.43 -2.65
N GLN A 27 -12.61 -0.66 -2.58
CA GLN A 27 -12.66 0.70 -3.12
C GLN A 27 -11.62 1.61 -2.45
N ALA A 28 -11.53 1.59 -1.12
CA ALA A 28 -10.54 2.39 -0.39
C ALA A 28 -9.08 2.03 -0.74
N VAL A 29 -8.80 0.75 -0.98
CA VAL A 29 -7.48 0.29 -1.46
C VAL A 29 -7.20 0.83 -2.86
N LEU A 30 -8.18 0.81 -3.77
CA LEU A 30 -8.04 1.37 -5.11
C LEU A 30 -7.81 2.89 -5.07
N GLU A 31 -8.48 3.60 -4.18
CA GLU A 31 -8.24 5.03 -3.93
C GLU A 31 -6.81 5.28 -3.41
N CYS A 32 -6.35 4.47 -2.44
CA CYS A 32 -4.98 4.54 -1.95
C CYS A 32 -3.95 4.30 -3.06
N ILE A 33 -4.21 3.34 -3.97
CA ILE A 33 -3.36 3.09 -5.14
C ILE A 33 -3.36 4.29 -6.10
N ARG A 34 -4.51 4.94 -6.31
CA ARG A 34 -4.58 6.17 -7.11
C ARG A 34 -3.80 7.31 -6.47
N ASP A 35 -3.87 7.44 -5.15
CA ASP A 35 -3.14 8.46 -4.40
C ASP A 35 -1.61 8.29 -4.49
N LEU A 36 -1.11 7.06 -4.67
CA LEU A 36 0.32 6.80 -4.92
C LEU A 36 0.82 7.42 -6.24
N ALA A 37 -0.08 7.62 -7.22
CA ALA A 37 0.25 8.30 -8.45
C ALA A 37 0.23 9.83 -8.31
N LEU A 38 -0.33 10.37 -7.20
CA LEU A 38 -0.32 11.80 -6.91
C LEU A 38 1.03 12.23 -6.31
N ASN A 39 1.45 13.44 -6.64
CA ASN A 39 2.62 14.08 -6.04
C ASN A 39 2.26 15.53 -5.65
N PRO A 40 2.26 15.87 -4.34
CA PRO A 40 2.65 15.04 -3.19
C PRO A 40 1.60 13.98 -2.81
N ILE A 41 2.05 12.86 -2.24
CA ILE A 41 1.14 11.84 -1.66
C ILE A 41 0.36 12.49 -0.51
N PRO A 42 -0.96 12.29 -0.43
CA PRO A 42 -1.76 12.82 0.67
C PRO A 42 -1.22 12.40 2.04
N THR A 43 -0.98 13.36 2.92
CA THR A 43 -0.45 13.12 4.27
C THR A 43 -1.34 12.22 5.12
N VAL A 44 -2.65 12.17 4.81
CA VAL A 44 -3.64 11.28 5.43
C VAL A 44 -3.29 9.80 5.28
N ARG A 45 -2.54 9.41 4.23
CA ARG A 45 -2.09 8.02 4.02
C ARG A 45 -0.96 7.62 4.98
N ARG A 46 -0.40 8.55 5.75
CA ARG A 46 0.69 8.36 6.72
C ARG A 46 1.81 7.47 6.17
N TYR A 47 2.22 7.78 4.95
CA TYR A 47 3.28 7.08 4.25
C TYR A 47 4.59 7.14 5.06
N HIS A 48 5.07 5.97 5.48
CA HIS A 48 6.32 5.86 6.23
C HIS A 48 7.11 4.62 5.81
N CYS A 49 8.44 4.69 5.93
CA CYS A 49 9.31 3.57 5.62
C CYS A 49 9.31 2.57 6.78
N VAL A 50 8.99 1.31 6.50
CA VAL A 50 9.02 0.22 7.50
C VAL A 50 10.37 -0.50 7.46
N SER A 51 10.98 -0.58 6.28
CA SER A 51 12.29 -1.22 6.12
C SER A 51 13.15 -0.44 5.13
N ASN A 52 14.31 0.01 5.64
CA ASN A 52 15.35 0.62 4.83
C ASN A 52 16.23 -0.42 4.10
N LYS A 53 16.00 -1.73 4.30
CA LYS A 53 16.71 -2.78 3.55
C LYS A 53 16.24 -2.74 2.10
N ARG A 54 17.16 -2.91 1.14
CA ARG A 54 16.78 -3.01 -0.28
C ARG A 54 16.12 -4.37 -0.52
N PRO A 55 14.93 -4.43 -1.15
CA PRO A 55 14.17 -3.30 -1.70
C PRO A 55 13.35 -2.56 -0.62
N LYS A 56 13.30 -1.21 -0.70
CA LYS A 56 12.71 -0.37 0.35
C LYS A 56 11.22 -0.67 0.49
N VAL A 57 10.78 -0.94 1.72
CA VAL A 57 9.38 -1.24 2.01
C VAL A 57 8.76 -0.08 2.76
N TYR A 58 7.66 0.40 2.22
CA TYR A 58 6.85 1.46 2.79
C TYR A 58 5.48 0.92 3.20
N SER A 59 4.92 1.49 4.24
CA SER A 59 3.55 1.21 4.68
C SER A 59 2.70 2.46 4.55
N LEU A 60 1.45 2.25 4.17
CA LEU A 60 0.42 3.26 4.03
C LEU A 60 -0.83 2.83 4.76
N ASP A 61 -1.52 3.79 5.37
CA ASP A 61 -2.86 3.60 5.89
C ASP A 61 -3.88 3.69 4.74
N VAL A 62 -4.67 2.63 4.58
CA VAL A 62 -5.74 2.57 3.57
C VAL A 62 -6.96 3.36 4.04
N PHE A 63 -7.23 3.33 5.34
CA PHE A 63 -8.33 4.07 5.95
C PHE A 63 -7.82 5.07 6.97
N PRO A 64 -8.49 6.22 7.13
CA PRO A 64 -8.16 7.21 8.16
C PRO A 64 -8.37 6.68 9.59
N ASN A 65 -9.14 5.60 9.74
CA ASN A 65 -9.39 4.96 11.04
C ASN A 65 -8.30 3.95 11.46
N HIS A 66 -7.16 3.89 10.74
CA HIS A 66 -6.05 2.97 11.02
C HIS A 66 -6.42 1.49 11.06
N SER A 67 -7.58 1.11 10.54
CA SER A 67 -8.04 -0.28 10.62
C SER A 67 -7.30 -1.17 9.65
N TYR A 68 -6.87 -0.62 8.51
CA TYR A 68 -6.15 -1.33 7.46
C TYR A 68 -4.90 -0.58 7.01
N LYS A 69 -3.82 -1.34 6.85
CA LYS A 69 -2.55 -0.89 6.28
C LYS A 69 -2.20 -1.69 5.02
N MET A 70 -1.51 -1.05 4.11
CA MET A 70 -0.98 -1.65 2.89
C MET A 70 0.53 -1.48 2.88
N THR A 71 1.26 -2.55 2.57
CA THR A 71 2.71 -2.51 2.38
C THR A 71 3.04 -2.55 0.90
N ILE A 72 3.90 -1.64 0.49
CA ILE A 72 4.40 -1.52 -0.87
C ILE A 72 5.92 -1.57 -0.86
N GLN A 73 6.45 -2.12 -1.92
CA GLN A 73 7.87 -2.10 -2.21
C GLN A 73 8.12 -1.03 -3.27
N ILE A 74 9.11 -0.18 -3.02
CA ILE A 74 9.49 0.88 -3.96
C ILE A 74 10.93 0.68 -4.39
N GLU A 75 11.14 0.57 -5.69
CA GLU A 75 12.46 0.52 -6.33
C GLU A 75 12.56 1.62 -7.38
N GLY A 76 13.27 2.70 -7.04
CA GLY A 76 13.33 3.88 -7.90
C GLY A 76 11.97 4.56 -8.02
N SER A 77 11.34 4.44 -9.19
CA SER A 77 10.00 4.98 -9.49
C SER A 77 8.91 3.90 -9.53
N ASP A 78 9.31 2.63 -9.42
CA ASP A 78 8.43 1.48 -9.58
C ASP A 78 7.94 0.98 -8.23
N VAL A 79 6.64 0.68 -8.17
CA VAL A 79 5.94 0.26 -6.95
C VAL A 79 5.31 -1.10 -7.15
N THR A 80 5.62 -2.01 -6.23
CA THR A 80 5.03 -3.34 -6.18
C THR A 80 4.17 -3.48 -4.92
N LEU A 81 2.89 -3.81 -5.10
CA LEU A 81 1.97 -4.03 -3.99
C LEU A 81 2.25 -5.39 -3.34
N ARG A 82 2.70 -5.39 -2.08
CA ARG A 82 3.05 -6.63 -1.37
C ARG A 82 1.86 -7.19 -0.60
N ARG A 83 1.26 -6.43 0.30
CA ARG A 83 0.15 -6.90 1.15
C ARG A 83 -0.82 -5.79 1.49
N VAL A 84 -2.05 -6.17 1.80
CA VAL A 84 -3.09 -5.29 2.33
C VAL A 84 -3.85 -6.03 3.42
N GLY A 85 -4.21 -5.37 4.51
CA GLY A 85 -4.93 -6.04 5.58
C GLY A 85 -4.99 -5.22 6.85
N THR A 86 -5.68 -5.76 7.85
CA THR A 86 -5.73 -5.11 9.16
C THR A 86 -4.37 -5.17 9.86
N HIS A 87 -4.14 -4.27 10.82
CA HIS A 87 -2.93 -4.32 11.66
C HIS A 87 -2.73 -5.72 12.25
N LYS A 88 -3.80 -6.35 12.78
CA LYS A 88 -3.76 -7.71 13.32
C LYS A 88 -3.36 -8.78 12.30
N SER A 89 -3.78 -8.64 11.04
CA SER A 89 -3.49 -9.64 10.00
C SER A 89 -2.06 -9.53 9.45
N ILE A 90 -1.44 -8.35 9.52
CA ILE A 90 -0.07 -8.14 9.02
C ILE A 90 0.96 -8.34 10.14
N ASP A 91 0.62 -8.02 11.39
CA ASP A 91 1.54 -8.16 12.53
C ASP A 91 1.95 -9.63 12.80
N GLY A 92 1.06 -10.59 12.53
CA GLY A 92 1.36 -12.01 12.71
C GLY A 92 2.27 -12.65 11.65
N ASN A 93 2.54 -11.98 10.52
CA ASN A 93 3.46 -12.45 9.48
C ASN A 93 3.75 -11.31 8.46
N PRO A 94 4.71 -10.40 8.74
CA PRO A 94 4.98 -9.22 7.92
C PRO A 94 5.39 -9.50 6.47
#